data_AF-A0A950T960-F1
#
_entry.id   AF-A0A950T960-F1
#
_cell.length_a   1.000
_cell.length_b   1.000
_cell.length_c   1.000
_cell.angle_alpha   90.00
_cell.angle_beta   90.00
_cell.angle_gamma   90.00
#
_symmetry.space_group_name_H-M   'P 1'
#
loop_
_entity.id
_entity.type
_entity.pdbx_description
1 polymer ?
#
loop_
_entity_poly.entity_id
_entity_poly.type
_entity_poly.pdbx_seq_one_letter_code
_entity_poly.pdbx_strand_id
1 'polypeptide(L)' 'MANKMLIDAAHPEETRVVVLRGNRVEEFDFESAQRRQLRGNIYLAKVTRVEPSLQAAFVDYGGNRHGFLAFSEI' A
#
# COMPACT_ATOMS: atom_id res chain seq x y z
N MET A 1 -30.36 -5.19 -8.42
CA MET A 1 -30.07 -4.92 -7.00
C MET A 1 -28.79 -4.11 -6.92
N ALA A 2 -28.73 -3.07 -6.10
CA ALA A 2 -27.55 -2.23 -5.98
C ALA A 2 -26.49 -2.92 -5.10
N ASN A 3 -25.22 -2.83 -5.52
CA ASN A 3 -24.09 -3.15 -4.66
C ASN A 3 -23.93 -2.00 -3.64
N LYS A 4 -23.65 -2.34 -2.38
CA LYS A 4 -23.41 -1.37 -1.31
C LYS A 4 -22.01 -1.57 -0.74
N MET A 5 -21.32 -0.49 -0.44
CA MET A 5 -20.08 -0.52 0.33
C MET A 5 -20.35 0.09 1.70
N LEU A 6 -20.11 -0.66 2.77
CA LEU A 6 -20.23 -0.19 4.14
C LEU A 6 -18.82 -0.02 4.71
N ILE A 7 -18.55 1.13 5.31
CA ILE A 7 -17.26 1.46 5.94
C ILE A 7 -17.52 1.72 7.42
N ASP A 8 -16.84 0.99 8.28
CA ASP A 8 -16.88 1.16 9.73
C ASP A 8 -15.50 1.61 10.23
N ALA A 9 -15.47 2.84 10.73
CA ALA A 9 -14.29 3.48 11.31
C ALA A 9 -14.57 3.96 12.75
N ALA A 10 -15.54 3.34 13.45
CA ALA A 10 -15.86 3.69 14.84
C ALA A 10 -14.72 3.33 15.81
N HIS A 11 -13.92 2.32 15.44
CA HIS A 11 -12.79 1.81 16.21
C HIS A 11 -11.48 2.43 15.71
N PRO A 12 -10.72 3.16 16.55
CA PRO A 12 -9.46 3.77 16.11
C PRO A 12 -8.36 2.75 15.78
N GLU A 13 -8.46 1.52 16.29
CA GLU A 13 -7.51 0.44 16.06
C GLU A 13 -7.65 -0.21 14.67
N GLU A 14 -8.83 -0.15 14.05
CA GLU A 14 -9.10 -0.78 12.77
C GLU A 14 -10.21 -0.06 11.98
N THR A 15 -10.07 -0.01 10.66
CA THR A 15 -11.15 0.37 9.74
C THR A 15 -11.59 -0.86 8.96
N ARG A 16 -12.89 -1.10 8.87
CA ARG A 16 -13.47 -2.28 8.20
C ARG A 16 -14.30 -1.84 7.00
N VAL A 17 -14.19 -2.58 5.90
CA VAL A 17 -14.95 -2.32 4.67
C VAL A 17 -15.64 -3.61 4.23
N VAL A 18 -16.94 -3.51 3.94
CA VAL A 18 -17.77 -4.63 3.47
C VAL A 18 -18.42 -4.24 2.15
N VAL A 19 -18.31 -5.10 1.13
CA VAL A 19 -19.11 -5.00 -0.09
C VAL A 19 -20.26 -5.99 -0.03
N LEU A 20 -21.48 -5.47 -0.13
CA LEU A 20 -22.72 -6.23 -0.13
C LEU A 20 -23.34 -6.24 -1.52
N ARG A 21 -23.89 -7.40 -1.91
CA ARG A 21 -24.88 -7.50 -2.98
C ARG A 21 -26.21 -7.92 -2.37
N GLY A 22 -27.19 -7.01 -2.36
CA GLY A 22 -28.42 -7.19 -1.58
C GLY A 22 -28.12 -7.17 -0.08
N ASN A 23 -28.37 -8.27 0.63
CA ASN A 23 -28.05 -8.46 2.06
C ASN A 23 -26.96 -9.52 2.28
N ARG A 24 -26.23 -9.92 1.23
CA ARG A 24 -25.15 -10.91 1.32
C ARG A 24 -23.79 -10.22 1.20
N VAL A 25 -22.86 -10.60 2.08
CA VAL A 25 -21.45 -10.20 2.00
C VAL A 25 -20.80 -10.90 0.81
N GLU A 26 -20.24 -10.12 -0.10
CA GLU A 26 -19.39 -10.62 -1.19
C GLU A 26 -17.90 -10.46 -0.84
N GLU A 27 -17.53 -9.33 -0.26
CA GLU A 27 -16.15 -9.03 0.11
C GLU A 27 -16.09 -8.34 1.49
N PHE A 28 -15.03 -8.63 2.22
CA PHE A 28 -14.70 -8.04 3.51
C PHE A 28 -13.20 -7.79 3.55
N ASP A 29 -12.82 -6.57 3.91
CA ASP A 29 -11.43 -6.20 4.16
C ASP A 29 -11.34 -5.33 5.41
N PHE A 30 -10.16 -5.26 6.01
CA PHE A 30 -9.89 -4.39 7.15
C PHE A 30 -8.46 -3.88 7.14
N GLU A 31 -8.29 -2.66 7.63
CA GLU A 31 -6.99 -2.03 7.80
C GLU A 31 -6.73 -1.79 9.29
N SER A 32 -5.62 -2.32 9.81
CA SER A 32 -5.19 -2.08 11.19
C SER A 32 -4.30 -0.84 11.28
N ALA A 33 -4.57 0.00 12.28
CA ALA A 33 -3.74 1.18 12.56
C ALA A 33 -2.28 0.82 12.92
N GLN A 34 -2.03 -0.39 13.43
CA GLN A 34 -0.70 -0.83 13.86
C GLN A 34 0.18 -1.33 12.71
N ARG A 35 -0.40 -1.69 11.56
CA ARG A 35 0.33 -2.27 10.44
C ARG A 35 -0.02 -1.58 9.14
N ARG A 36 0.64 -0.46 8.88
CA ARG A 36 0.53 0.24 7.59
C ARG A 36 1.16 -0.59 6.48
N GLN A 37 0.36 -0.93 5.48
CA GLN A 37 0.84 -1.56 4.26
C GLN A 37 1.49 -0.49 3.37
N LEU A 38 2.79 -0.66 3.07
CA LEU A 38 3.51 0.24 2.16
C LEU A 38 3.51 -0.26 0.71
N ARG A 39 3.10 -1.51 0.48
CA ARG A 39 3.07 -2.13 -0.84
C ARG A 39 1.98 -1.47 -1.70
N GLY A 40 2.35 -1.06 -2.91
CA GLY A 40 1.45 -0.40 -3.87
C GLY A 40 1.45 1.13 -3.76
N ASN A 41 2.11 1.69 -2.74
CA ASN A 41 2.28 3.13 -2.62
C ASN A 41 3.20 3.67 -3.72
N ILE A 42 2.92 4.91 -4.12
CA ILE A 42 3.71 5.67 -5.10
C ILE A 42 4.32 6.87 -4.39
N TYR A 43 5.62 7.09 -4.60
CA TYR A 43 6.39 8.13 -3.94
C TYR A 43 7.12 8.98 -4.97
N LEU A 44 7.24 10.28 -4.71
CA LEU A 44 8.32 11.07 -5.29
C LEU A 44 9.60 10.77 -4.50
N ALA A 45 10.59 10.18 -5.17
CA ALA A 45 11.83 9.74 -4.55
C ALA A 45 13.05 10.42 -5.19
N LYS A 46 14.18 10.42 -4.48
CA LYS A 46 15.47 10.93 -4.96
C LYS A 46 16.46 9.78 -5.08
N VAL A 47 17.14 9.65 -6.22
CA VAL A 47 18.26 8.70 -6.37
C VAL A 47 19.40 9.14 -5.46
N THR A 48 19.80 8.28 -4.52
CA THR A 48 20.89 8.56 -3.57
C THR A 48 22.21 7.96 -4.03
N ARG A 49 22.17 6.84 -4.76
CA ARG A 49 23.36 6.17 -5.26
C ARG A 49 23.04 5.33 -6.50
N VAL A 50 23.95 5.29 -7.45
CA VAL A 50 23.92 4.36 -8.60
C VAL A 50 24.99 3.30 -8.37
N GLU A 51 24.62 2.02 -8.50
CA GLU A 51 25.51 0.87 -8.27
C GLU A 51 25.57 0.01 -9.55
N PRO A 52 26.54 0.27 -10.46
CA PRO A 52 26.65 -0.43 -11.73
C PRO A 52 26.84 -1.94 -11.58
N SER A 53 27.56 -2.38 -10.54
CA SER A 53 27.79 -3.81 -10.27
C SER A 53 26.49 -4.57 -9.97
N LEU A 54 25.49 -3.89 -9.41
CA LEU A 54 24.17 -4.46 -9.13
C LEU A 54 23.17 -4.21 -10.27
N GLN A 55 23.57 -3.45 -11.30
CA GLN A 55 22.67 -2.94 -12.34
C GLN A 55 21.43 -2.28 -11.72
N ALA A 56 21.65 -1.40 -10.74
CA ALA A 56 20.58 -0.82 -9.95
C ALA A 56 20.95 0.58 -9.39
N ALA A 57 19.93 1.27 -8.88
CA ALA A 57 20.07 2.49 -8.12
C ALA A 57 19.36 2.36 -6.77
N PHE A 58 19.89 3.01 -5.75
CA PHE A 58 19.22 3.19 -4.47
C PHE A 58 18.50 4.53 -4.44
N VAL A 59 17.26 4.52 -3.93
CA VAL A 59 16.39 5.70 -3.87
C VAL A 59 15.96 5.99 -2.45
N ASP A 60 15.95 7.27 -2.07
CA ASP A 60 15.30 7.75 -0.86
C ASP A 60 13.86 8.14 -1.17
N TYR A 61 12.92 7.39 -0.61
CA TYR A 61 11.47 7.62 -0.70
C TYR A 61 10.85 8.05 0.65
N GLY A 62 11.69 8.43 1.63
CA GLY A 62 11.25 8.83 2.98
C GLY A 62 11.01 7.67 3.95
N GLY A 63 11.39 6.43 3.58
CA GLY A 63 11.33 5.27 4.46
C GLY A 63 12.56 5.12 5.36
N ASN A 64 12.52 4.17 6.30
CA ASN A 64 13.64 3.90 7.22
C ASN A 64 14.90 3.35 6.52
N ARG A 65 14.79 2.88 5.28
CA ARG A 65 15.89 2.39 4.45
C ARG A 65 15.67 2.86 3.01
N HIS A 66 16.76 3.04 2.28
CA HIS A 66 16.67 3.31 0.84
C HIS A 66 16.01 2.14 0.11
N GLY A 67 15.18 2.48 -0.87
CA GLY A 67 14.60 1.54 -1.81
C GLY A 67 15.64 1.09 -2.82
N PHE A 68 15.46 -0.12 -3.34
CA PHE A 68 16.27 -0.68 -4.41
C PHE A 68 15.47 -0.59 -5.71
N LEU A 69 16.02 0.07 -6.73
CA LEU A 69 15.43 0.22 -8.05
C LEU A 69 16.35 -0.46 -9.08
N ALA A 70 15.95 -1.63 -9.55
CA ALA A 70 16.68 -2.37 -10.57
C ALA A 70 16.60 -1.65 -11.92
N PHE A 71 17.65 -1.73 -12.73
CA PHE A 71 17.71 -1.08 -14.04
C PHE A 71 16.65 -1.61 -15.03
N SER A 72 16.23 -2.87 -14.91
CA SER A 72 15.17 -3.46 -15.74
C SER A 72 13.76 -2.94 -15.46
N GLU A 73 13.56 -2.19 -14.37
CA GLU A 73 12.28 -1.66 -13.91
C GLU A 73 12.15 -0.14 -14.16
N ILE A 74 12.98 0.40 -15.06
CA ILE A 74 12.99 1.82 -15.49
C ILE A 74 12.51 1.93 -16.93
#